data_AF-A0A0B1YVV1-F1
#
_entry.id   AF-A0A0B1YVV1-F1
#
_cell.length_a   1.000
_cell.length_b   1.000
_cell.length_c   1.000
_cell.angle_alpha   90.00
_cell.angle_beta   90.00
_cell.angle_gamma   90.00
#
_symmetry.space_group_name_H-M   'P 1'
#
loop_
_entity.id
_entity.type
_entity.pdbx_description
1 polymer ?
#
loop_
_entity_poly.entity_id
_entity_poly.type
_entity_poly.pdbx_seq_one_letter_code
_entity_poly.pdbx_strand_id
1 'polypeptide(L)'
;MDIITTISTSITLAKRLREISKNIDDAEFKNLLADLSSELADLKLEAAALKERIAALQEENALLKQTSPPADEKPVGRKWGCYQFEGDSVLYCPACWDSKRKKSSTTRVSTRFRHCPVCNAPIGAG
;
A
#
# COMPACT_ATOMS: atom_id res chain seq x y z
N MET A 1 -14.62 17.74 -0.76
CA MET A 1 -14.73 18.16 0.66
C MET A 1 -13.90 17.19 1.48
N ASP A 2 -13.00 17.67 2.34
CA ASP A 2 -12.16 16.81 3.19
C ASP A 2 -12.98 16.33 4.40
N ILE A 3 -12.91 15.05 4.76
CA ILE A 3 -13.69 14.47 5.85
C ILE A 3 -13.44 15.19 7.19
N ILE A 4 -12.20 15.65 7.43
CA ILE A 4 -11.84 16.43 8.62
C ILE A 4 -12.55 17.79 8.63
N THR A 5 -12.75 18.40 7.45
CA THR A 5 -13.50 19.65 7.33
C THR A 5 -14.98 19.45 7.64
N THR A 6 -15.59 18.35 7.15
CA THR A 6 -16.97 17.99 7.46
C THR A 6 -17.17 17.74 8.95
N ILE A 7 -16.28 16.97 9.59
CA ILE A 7 -16.36 16.73 11.05
C ILE A 7 -16.20 18.04 11.82
N SER A 8 -15.29 18.93 11.39
CA SER A 8 -15.11 20.25 12.03
C SER A 8 -16.36 21.13 11.91
N THR A 9 -17.08 21.06 10.78
CA THR A 9 -18.38 21.72 10.65
C THR A 9 -19.42 21.12 11.59
N SER A 10 -19.49 19.79 11.72
CA SER A 10 -20.39 19.12 12.67
C SER A 10 -20.12 19.51 14.12
N ILE A 11 -18.85 19.58 14.54
CA ILE A 11 -18.46 20.05 15.88
C ILE A 11 -18.92 21.50 16.09
N THR A 12 -18.79 22.35 15.07
CA THR A 12 -19.25 23.74 15.15
C THR A 12 -20.77 23.82 15.32
N LEU A 13 -21.53 22.98 14.63
CA LEU A 13 -22.97 22.87 14.77
C LEU A 13 -23.37 22.35 16.16
N ALA A 14 -22.71 21.30 16.66
CA ALA A 14 -22.93 20.77 18.01
C ALA A 14 -22.65 21.83 19.09
N LYS A 15 -21.60 22.65 18.93
CA LYS A 15 -21.32 23.80 19.82
C LYS A 15 -22.45 24.83 19.79
N ARG A 16 -22.97 25.16 18.60
CA ARG A 16 -24.11 26.08 18.48
C ARG A 16 -25.37 25.53 19.15
N LEU A 17 -25.66 24.23 18.97
CA LEU A 17 -26.75 23.56 19.67
C LEU A 17 -26.55 23.59 21.20
N ARG A 18 -25.30 23.45 21.68
CA ARG A 18 -24.97 23.59 23.11
C ARG A 18 -25.34 24.96 23.66
N GLU A 19 -25.00 26.02 22.93
CA GLU A 19 -25.35 27.38 23.33
C GLU A 19 -26.86 27.59 23.41
N ILE A 20 -27.62 27.04 22.45
CA ILE A 20 -29.09 27.08 22.46
C ILE A 20 -29.65 26.27 23.65
N SER A 21 -29.05 25.11 23.95
CA SER A 21 -29.49 24.21 25.02
C SER A 21 -29.39 24.79 26.43
N LYS A 22 -28.59 25.85 26.64
CA LYS A 22 -28.44 26.51 27.94
C LYS A 22 -29.76 27.05 28.49
N ASN A 23 -30.69 27.41 27.59
CA ASN A 23 -32.01 27.93 27.95
C ASN A 23 -33.09 26.83 28.04
N ILE A 24 -32.72 25.57 27.83
CA ILE A 24 -33.62 24.41 27.92
C ILE A 24 -33.32 23.72 29.25
N ASP A 25 -34.34 23.47 30.07
CA ASP A 25 -34.17 22.74 31.32
C ASP A 25 -34.47 21.24 31.15
N ASP A 26 -33.71 20.62 30.24
CA ASP A 26 -33.75 19.19 29.96
C ASP A 26 -32.35 18.61 30.13
N ALA A 27 -32.17 17.84 31.21
CA ALA A 27 -30.89 17.24 31.56
C ALA A 27 -30.50 16.09 30.60
N GLU A 28 -31.47 15.34 30.09
CA GLU A 28 -31.23 14.24 29.15
C GLU A 28 -30.72 14.79 27.82
N PHE A 29 -31.35 15.85 27.32
CA PHE A 29 -30.89 16.55 26.12
C PHE A 29 -29.46 17.10 26.27
N LYS A 30 -29.15 17.72 27.42
CA LYS A 30 -27.81 18.26 27.70
C LYS A 30 -26.74 17.17 27.75
N ASN A 31 -27.07 16.00 28.32
CA ASN A 31 -26.16 14.86 28.37
C ASN A 31 -25.91 14.29 26.98
N LEU A 32 -26.95 13.98 26.21
CA LEU A 32 -26.83 13.49 24.84
C LEU A 32 -26.00 14.43 23.95
N LEU A 33 -26.14 15.74 24.15
CA LEU A 33 -25.37 16.72 23.40
C LEU A 33 -23.90 16.80 23.83
N ALA A 34 -23.61 16.56 25.11
CA ALA A 34 -22.24 16.42 25.59
C ALA A 34 -21.59 15.16 25.01
N ASP A 35 -22.30 14.04 25.01
CA ASP A 35 -21.84 12.76 24.44
C ASP A 35 -21.56 12.92 22.94
N LEU A 36 -22.50 13.50 22.18
CA LEU A 36 -22.29 13.80 20.75
C LEU A 36 -21.05 14.68 20.52
N SER A 37 -20.81 15.67 21.40
CA SER A 37 -19.64 16.53 21.28
C SER A 37 -18.33 15.76 21.53
N SER A 38 -18.34 14.78 22.43
CA SER A 38 -17.19 13.89 22.69
C SER A 38 -16.94 12.97 21.49
N GLU A 39 -17.98 12.27 21.04
CA GLU A 39 -17.91 11.35 19.89
C GLU A 39 -17.40 12.05 18.62
N LEU A 40 -17.84 13.28 18.36
CA LEU A 40 -17.33 14.06 17.23
C LEU A 40 -15.86 14.49 17.38
N ALA A 41 -15.40 14.73 18.61
CA ALA A 41 -14.01 15.06 18.88
C ALA A 41 -13.11 13.83 18.69
N ASP A 42 -13.53 12.68 19.20
CA ASP A 42 -12.83 11.41 19.05
C ASP A 42 -12.76 11.00 17.58
N LEU A 43 -13.89 11.08 16.86
CA LEU A 43 -13.93 10.83 15.42
C LEU A 43 -12.98 11.74 14.63
N LYS A 44 -12.82 13.01 15.05
CA LYS A 44 -11.87 13.93 14.40
C LYS A 44 -10.43 13.48 14.58
N LEU A 45 -10.06 12.99 15.77
CA LEU A 45 -8.73 12.47 16.06
C LEU A 45 -8.45 11.20 15.26
N GLU A 46 -9.41 10.28 15.20
CA GLU A 46 -9.29 9.06 14.38
C GLU A 46 -9.15 9.37 12.90
N ALA A 47 -9.94 10.32 12.38
CA ALA A 47 -9.86 10.74 10.98
C ALA A 47 -8.48 11.34 10.65
N ALA A 48 -7.89 12.12 11.57
CA ALA A 48 -6.54 12.67 11.41
C ALA A 48 -5.48 11.55 11.38
N ALA A 49 -5.54 10.62 12.34
CA ALA A 49 -4.63 9.48 12.41
C ALA A 49 -4.71 8.58 11.16
N LEU A 50 -5.93 8.34 10.64
CA LEU A 50 -6.11 7.59 9.40
C LEU A 50 -5.52 8.32 8.19
N LYS A 51 -5.66 9.65 8.11
CA LYS A 51 -5.07 10.45 7.04
C LYS A 51 -3.54 10.37 7.04
N GLU A 52 -2.92 10.40 8.22
CA GLU A 52 -1.47 10.19 8.37
C GLU A 52 -1.04 8.80 7.92
N ARG A 53 -1.76 7.74 8.34
CA ARG A 53 -1.48 6.36 7.90
C ARG A 53 -1.61 6.20 6.39
N ILE A 54 -2.62 6.81 5.77
CA ILE A 54 -2.80 6.79 4.31
C ILE A 54 -1.61 7.46 3.62
N ALA A 55 -1.16 8.62 4.12
CA ALA A 55 -0.01 9.31 3.56
C ALA A 55 1.27 8.44 3.64
N ALA A 56 1.53 7.81 4.79
CA ALA A 56 2.67 6.90 4.97
C ALA A 56 2.60 5.69 4.02
N LEU A 57 1.42 5.05 3.88
CA LEU A 57 1.23 3.93 2.96
C LEU A 57 1.36 4.34 1.49
N GLN A 58 0.97 5.56 1.13
CA GLN A 58 1.14 6.09 -0.23
C GLN A 58 2.62 6.32 -0.55
N GLU A 59 3.39 6.83 0.42
CA GLU A 59 4.84 6.99 0.28
C GLU A 59 5.54 5.64 0.14
N GLU A 60 5.22 4.66 0.98
CA GLU A 60 5.75 3.30 0.87
C GLU A 60 5.41 2.68 -0.50
N ASN A 61 4.17 2.80 -0.96
CA ASN A 61 3.77 2.33 -2.28
C ASN A 61 4.54 3.03 -3.42
N ALA A 62 4.79 4.33 -3.29
CA ALA A 62 5.57 5.07 -4.29
C ALA A 62 7.01 4.56 -4.36
N LEU A 63 7.66 4.32 -3.21
CA LEU A 63 9.00 3.74 -3.13
C LEU A 63 9.04 2.31 -3.71
N LEU A 64 8.07 1.47 -3.35
CA LEU A 64 7.98 0.11 -3.88
C LEU A 64 7.82 0.10 -5.40
N LYS A 65 6.97 0.99 -5.96
CA LYS A 65 6.81 1.12 -7.41
C LYS A 65 8.08 1.57 -8.13
N GLN A 66 8.91 2.41 -7.50
CA GLN A 66 10.20 2.82 -8.07
C GLN A 66 11.23 1.69 -8.07
N THR A 67 11.17 0.78 -7.10
CA THR A 67 12.11 -0.35 -6.98
C THR A 67 11.67 -1.61 -7.73
N SER A 68 10.38 -1.72 -8.08
CA SER A 68 9.87 -2.83 -8.89
C SER A 68 10.16 -2.62 -10.38
N PRO A 69 10.61 -3.64 -11.13
CA PRO A 69 10.73 -3.54 -12.58
C PRO A 69 9.37 -3.23 -13.22
N PRO A 70 9.35 -2.50 -14.35
CA PRO A 70 8.10 -2.10 -15.01
C PRO A 70 7.26 -3.33 -15.38
N ALA A 71 5.95 -3.25 -15.11
CA ALA A 71 5.00 -4.35 -15.27
C ALA A 71 4.91 -4.90 -16.71
N ASP A 72 5.31 -4.10 -17.69
CA ASP A 72 5.21 -4.42 -19.11
C ASP A 72 6.43 -5.16 -19.66
N GLU A 73 7.53 -5.22 -18.90
CA GLU A 73 8.71 -5.92 -19.35
C GLU A 73 8.43 -7.42 -19.43
N LYS A 74 8.64 -8.04 -20.59
CA LYS A 74 8.39 -9.46 -20.84
C LYS A 74 9.64 -10.11 -21.40
N PRO A 75 9.87 -11.41 -21.10
CA PRO A 75 10.98 -12.12 -21.69
C PRO A 75 10.78 -12.23 -23.21
N VAL A 76 11.81 -11.90 -23.98
CA VAL A 76 11.82 -12.00 -25.45
C VAL A 76 12.06 -13.42 -25.94
N GLY A 77 12.56 -14.30 -25.06
CA GLY A 77 12.85 -15.68 -25.41
C GLY A 77 13.35 -16.51 -24.24
N ARG A 78 13.71 -17.76 -24.55
CA ARG A 78 14.27 -18.71 -23.59
C ARG A 78 15.54 -19.33 -24.16
N LYS A 79 16.62 -19.35 -23.37
CA LYS A 79 17.90 -19.96 -23.73
C LYS A 79 18.41 -20.83 -22.59
N TRP A 80 18.66 -22.11 -22.88
CA TRP A 80 19.05 -23.12 -21.89
C TRP A 80 18.11 -23.20 -20.68
N GLY A 81 16.79 -23.08 -20.93
CA GLY A 81 15.79 -23.08 -19.88
C GLY A 81 15.62 -21.75 -19.12
N CYS A 82 16.47 -20.74 -19.34
CA CYS A 82 16.39 -19.43 -18.68
C CYS A 82 15.70 -18.39 -19.57
N TYR A 83 15.06 -17.37 -18.97
CA TYR A 83 14.51 -16.24 -19.71
C TYR A 83 15.59 -15.26 -20.19
N GLN A 84 15.34 -14.70 -21.36
CA GLN A 84 16.08 -13.59 -21.95
C GLN A 84 15.17 -12.36 -22.04
N PHE A 85 15.73 -11.18 -21.81
CA PHE A 85 15.03 -9.90 -21.97
C PHE A 85 15.73 -9.08 -23.04
N GLU A 86 15.00 -8.15 -23.64
CA GLU A 86 15.54 -7.25 -24.65
C GLU A 86 16.66 -6.40 -24.06
N GLY A 87 17.78 -6.25 -24.79
CA GLY A 87 18.94 -5.48 -24.33
C GLY A 87 19.84 -6.17 -23.28
N ASP A 88 19.38 -7.26 -22.65
CA ASP A 88 20.15 -7.97 -21.62
C ASP A 88 20.96 -9.13 -22.22
N SER A 89 22.27 -9.19 -21.90
CA SER A 89 23.13 -10.34 -22.24
C SER A 89 23.05 -11.48 -21.19
N VAL A 90 22.42 -11.20 -20.05
CA VAL A 90 22.29 -12.09 -18.90
C VAL A 90 21.05 -12.98 -19.04
N LEU A 91 21.10 -14.16 -18.41
CA LEU A 91 19.99 -15.12 -18.38
C LEU A 91 19.33 -15.16 -17.02
N TYR A 92 18.01 -15.11 -16.99
CA TYR A 92 17.22 -14.98 -15.78
C TYR A 92 16.42 -16.22 -15.43
N CYS A 93 16.19 -16.43 -14.14
CA CYS A 93 15.46 -17.58 -13.61
C CYS A 93 13.96 -17.49 -13.94
N PRO A 94 13.38 -18.48 -14.63
CA PRO A 94 11.95 -18.50 -14.91
C PRO A 94 11.10 -18.58 -13.63
N ALA A 95 11.50 -19.41 -12.66
CA ALA A 95 10.76 -19.57 -11.42
C ALA A 95 10.63 -18.25 -10.64
N CYS A 96 11.71 -17.47 -10.53
CA CYS A 96 11.67 -16.14 -9.89
C CYS A 96 10.82 -15.13 -10.67
N TRP A 97 10.83 -15.22 -11.99
CA TRP A 97 10.06 -14.32 -12.84
C TRP A 97 8.57 -14.65 -12.82
N ASP A 98 8.19 -15.91 -13.01
CA ASP A 98 6.79 -16.34 -13.11
C ASP A 98 6.07 -16.21 -11.76
N SER A 99 6.77 -16.41 -10.64
CA SER A 99 6.17 -16.28 -9.29
C SER A 99 6.20 -14.87 -8.72
N LYS A 100 7.30 -14.12 -8.92
CA LYS A 100 7.55 -12.84 -8.21
C LYS A 100 7.90 -11.68 -9.14
N ARG A 101 7.82 -11.86 -10.47
CA ARG A 101 8.26 -10.88 -11.49
C ARG A 101 9.67 -10.35 -11.23
N LYS A 102 10.55 -11.19 -10.67
CA LYS A 102 11.91 -10.81 -10.30
C LYS A 102 12.94 -11.37 -11.29
N LYS A 103 13.66 -10.47 -11.98
CA LYS A 103 14.82 -10.77 -12.82
C LYS A 103 16.02 -11.27 -11.99
N SER A 104 16.00 -12.54 -11.61
CA SER A 104 17.10 -13.16 -10.86
C SER A 104 18.12 -13.76 -11.83
N SER A 105 19.31 -13.15 -11.93
CA SER A 105 20.40 -13.63 -12.78
C SER A 105 20.79 -15.07 -12.42
N THR A 106 21.04 -15.89 -13.43
CA THR A 106 21.42 -17.29 -13.26
C THR A 106 22.91 -17.49 -13.48
N THR A 107 23.52 -18.30 -12.62
CA THR A 107 24.94 -18.66 -12.71
C THR A 107 25.08 -19.99 -13.45
N ARG A 108 26.08 -20.08 -14.33
CA ARG A 108 26.38 -21.32 -15.04
C ARG A 108 27.14 -22.28 -14.13
N VAL A 109 26.61 -23.49 -13.95
CA VAL A 109 27.25 -24.55 -13.17
C VAL A 109 27.96 -25.54 -14.09
N SER A 110 27.38 -25.84 -15.25
CA SER A 110 28.02 -26.70 -16.27
C SER A 110 27.58 -26.33 -17.68
N THR A 111 27.98 -27.11 -18.68
CA THR A 111 27.55 -26.90 -20.07
C THR A 111 26.03 -27.02 -20.25
N ARG A 112 25.38 -27.90 -19.46
CA ARG A 112 23.95 -28.21 -19.55
C ARG A 112 23.09 -27.59 -18.45
N PHE A 113 23.70 -27.15 -17.35
CA PHE A 113 22.99 -26.70 -16.16
C PHE A 113 23.41 -25.29 -15.71
N ARG A 114 22.41 -24.56 -15.23
CA ARG A 114 22.46 -23.26 -14.58
C ARG A 114 21.74 -23.34 -13.25
N HIS A 115 22.05 -22.40 -12.37
CA HIS A 115 21.48 -22.33 -11.04
C HIS A 115 21.06 -20.89 -10.75
N CYS A 116 19.93 -20.72 -10.07
CA CYS A 116 19.50 -19.42 -9.57
C CYS A 116 19.96 -19.23 -8.12
N PRO A 117 20.78 -18.23 -7.80
CA PRO A 117 21.26 -17.98 -6.43
C PRO A 117 20.16 -17.46 -5.48
N VAL A 118 18.99 -17.07 -6.00
CA VAL A 118 17.90 -16.49 -5.20
C VAL A 118 16.91 -17.55 -4.71
N CYS A 119 16.51 -18.48 -5.59
CA CYS A 119 15.53 -19.52 -5.27
C CYS A 119 16.12 -20.93 -5.29
N ASN A 120 17.41 -21.06 -5.54
CA ASN A 120 18.15 -22.31 -5.66
C ASN A 120 17.64 -23.27 -6.75
N ALA A 121 16.77 -22.81 -7.65
CA ALA A 121 16.23 -23.66 -8.71
C ALA A 121 17.37 -24.17 -9.64
N PRO A 122 17.46 -25.50 -9.86
CA PRO A 122 18.28 -26.05 -10.92
C PRO A 122 17.59 -25.82 -12.26
N ILE A 123 18.31 -25.25 -13.22
CA ILE A 123 17.77 -24.90 -14.55
C ILE A 123 18.67 -25.58 -15.58
N GLY A 124 18.16 -26.57 -16.30
CA GLY A 124 18.93 -27.31 -17.30
C GLY A 124 18.13 -27.60 -18.54
N ALA A 125 18.83 -27.84 -19.64
CA ALA A 125 18.21 -28.37 -20.86
C ALA A 125 17.84 -29.84 -20.64
N GLY A 126 16.54 -30.11 -20.46
CA GLY A 126 15.95 -31.37 -20.93
C GLY A 126 15.79 -31.31 -22.44
#